data_AF-A0A840LB30-F1
#
_entry.id   AF-A0A840LB30-F1
#
_cell.length_a   1.000
_cell.length_b   1.000
_cell.length_c   1.000
_cell.angle_alpha   90.00
_cell.angle_beta   90.00
_cell.angle_gamma   90.00
#
_symmetry.space_group_name_H-M   'P 1'
#
loop_
_entity.id
_entity.type
_entity.pdbx_description
1 polymer ?
#
loop_
_entity_poly.entity_id
_entity_poly.type
_entity_poly.pdbx_seq_one_letter_code
_entity_poly.pdbx_strand_id
1 'polypeptide(L)'
;MDQSAAVWLVLLAAVAAANLPYFSERVLFFGPLQKPKSVAWRLLELVLLALACLGLGFALEARIGQRQPQGWEFYAAAACLFVTLGFPGFVWRYLRRGRHAD
;
A
#
# COMPACT_ATOMS: atom_id res chain seq x y z
N MET A 1 -15.81 -10.60 -14.90
CA MET A 1 -15.62 -10.34 -13.45
C MET A 1 -16.66 -9.32 -13.06
N ASP A 2 -17.45 -9.57 -12.02
CA ASP A 2 -18.35 -8.53 -11.50
C ASP A 2 -17.53 -7.34 -11.01
N GLN A 3 -17.97 -6.14 -11.35
CA GLN A 3 -17.35 -4.87 -10.93
C GLN A 3 -17.12 -4.84 -9.42
N SER A 4 -18.06 -5.36 -8.64
CA SER A 4 -17.96 -5.48 -7.19
C SER A 4 -16.78 -6.36 -6.75
N ALA A 5 -16.53 -7.48 -7.43
CA ALA A 5 -15.41 -8.37 -7.10
C ALA A 5 -14.05 -7.72 -7.41
N ALA A 6 -13.97 -6.98 -8.53
CA ALA A 6 -12.79 -6.21 -8.90
C ALA A 6 -12.46 -5.13 -7.85
N VAL A 7 -13.46 -4.40 -7.38
CA VAL A 7 -13.30 -3.38 -6.32
C VAL A 7 -12.79 -4.00 -5.02
N TRP A 8 -13.40 -5.10 -4.56
CA TRP A 8 -12.96 -5.79 -3.35
C TRP A 8 -11.54 -6.32 -3.46
N LEU A 9 -11.15 -6.85 -4.62
CA LEU A 9 -9.79 -7.33 -4.86
C LEU A 9 -8.77 -6.19 -4.73
N VAL A 10 -9.03 -5.04 -5.37
CA VAL A 10 -8.15 -3.87 -5.27
C VAL A 10 -8.07 -3.34 -3.84
N LEU A 11 -9.20 -3.29 -3.12
CA LEU A 11 -9.25 -2.88 -1.71
C LEU A 11 -8.42 -3.80 -0.81
N LEU A 12 -8.62 -5.13 -0.91
CA LEU A 12 -7.85 -6.09 -0.13
C LEU A 12 -6.36 -6.03 -0.46
N ALA A 13 -6.03 -5.88 -1.74
CA ALA A 13 -4.66 -5.68 -2.19
C ALA A 13 -4.06 -4.39 -1.62
N ALA A 14 -4.80 -3.28 -1.60
CA ALA A 14 -4.37 -2.00 -1.04
C ALA A 14 -4.13 -2.10 0.48
N VAL A 15 -5.02 -2.75 1.22
CA VAL A 15 -4.85 -3.01 2.65
C VAL A 15 -3.58 -3.83 2.89
N ALA A 16 -3.39 -4.93 2.16
CA ALA A 16 -2.20 -5.76 2.31
C ALA A 16 -0.92 -4.98 1.96
N ALA A 17 -0.91 -4.30 0.80
CA ALA A 17 0.22 -3.54 0.29
C ALA A 17 0.61 -2.38 1.21
N ALA A 18 -0.37 -1.64 1.76
CA ALA A 18 -0.10 -0.55 2.68
C ALA A 18 0.52 -1.02 4.01
N ASN A 19 0.23 -2.26 4.44
CA ASN A 19 0.72 -2.81 5.72
C ASN A 19 2.01 -3.62 5.59
N LEU A 20 2.24 -4.24 4.43
CA LEU A 20 3.42 -5.03 4.08
C LEU A 20 4.79 -4.42 4.46
N PRO A 21 5.09 -3.14 4.17
CA PRO A 21 6.41 -2.55 4.48
C PRO A 21 6.68 -2.40 5.98
N TYR A 22 5.64 -2.50 6.82
CA TYR A 22 5.78 -2.44 8.28
C TYR A 22 6.04 -3.80 8.91
N PHE A 23 5.46 -4.87 8.33
CA PHE A 23 5.64 -6.25 8.80
C PHE A 23 6.95 -6.89 8.32
N SER A 24 7.43 -6.54 7.12
CA SER A 24 8.65 -7.13 6.56
C SER A 24 9.88 -6.21 6.64
N GLU A 25 11.00 -6.74 7.11
CA GLU A 25 12.31 -6.06 7.09
C GLU A 25 13.08 -6.29 5.77
N ARG A 26 12.46 -7.01 4.81
CA ARG A 26 12.99 -7.18 3.44
C ARG A 26 12.61 -5.98 2.59
N VAL A 27 13.50 -5.57 1.67
CA VAL A 27 13.17 -4.53 0.69
C VAL A 27 12.17 -5.10 -0.32
N LEU A 28 10.97 -4.51 -0.47
CA LEU A 28 9.96 -4.95 -1.45
C LEU A 28 9.64 -6.47 -1.41
N PHE A 29 9.74 -7.12 -0.23
CA PHE A 29 9.55 -8.56 -0.05
C PHE A 29 10.60 -9.49 -0.70
N PHE A 30 11.23 -9.09 -1.81
CA PHE A 30 12.21 -9.87 -2.59
C PHE A 30 13.67 -9.45 -2.40
N GLY A 31 13.91 -8.24 -1.88
CA GLY A 31 15.24 -7.66 -1.74
C GLY A 31 15.97 -8.03 -0.44
N PRO A 32 17.24 -7.58 -0.31
CA PRO A 32 18.10 -7.91 0.82
C PRO A 32 17.50 -7.44 2.16
N LEU A 33 17.76 -8.20 3.23
CA LEU A 33 17.43 -7.79 4.59
C LEU A 33 18.21 -6.52 4.93
N GLN A 34 17.52 -5.42 5.24
CA GLN A 34 18.17 -4.21 5.76
C GLN A 34 17.88 -4.06 7.25
N LYS A 35 18.92 -4.20 8.08
CA LYS A 35 18.88 -3.89 9.51
C LYS A 35 20.01 -2.89 9.84
N PRO A 36 19.71 -1.65 10.25
CA PRO A 36 18.39 -1.03 10.42
C PRO A 36 17.80 -0.48 9.09
N LYS A 37 16.55 -0.82 8.77
CA LYS A 37 15.83 -0.29 7.60
C LYS A 37 15.47 1.19 7.83
N SER A 38 16.03 2.09 7.03
CA SER A 38 15.78 3.53 7.16
C SER A 38 14.30 3.88 6.92
N VAL A 39 13.83 4.95 7.56
CA VAL A 39 12.46 5.46 7.35
C VAL A 39 12.25 5.90 5.90
N ALA A 40 13.27 6.50 5.28
CA ALA A 40 13.24 6.89 3.87
C ALA A 40 12.99 5.68 2.95
N TRP A 41 13.60 4.52 3.24
CA TRP A 41 13.35 3.31 2.47
C TRP A 41 11.92 2.80 2.60
N ARG A 42 11.34 2.86 3.79
CA ARG A 42 9.93 2.46 4.02
C ARG A 42 8.96 3.40 3.30
N LEU A 43 9.23 4.70 3.28
CA LEU A 43 8.45 5.67 2.52
C LEU A 43 8.51 5.39 1.03
N LEU A 44 9.70 5.08 0.51
CA LEU A 44 9.86 4.75 -0.90
C LEU A 44 9.10 3.47 -1.27
N GLU A 45 9.15 2.43 -0.42
CA GLU A 45 8.33 1.24 -0.62
C GLU A 45 6.83 1.51 -0.60
N LEU A 46 6.35 2.34 0.34
CA LEU A 46 4.94 2.74 0.39
C LEU A 46 4.51 3.42 -0.89
N VAL A 47 5.35 4.33 -1.43
CA VAL A 47 5.08 4.99 -2.71
C VAL A 47 5.03 3.97 -3.85
N LEU A 48 5.98 3.04 -3.93
CA LEU A 48 5.98 2.01 -4.97
C LEU A 48 4.78 1.08 -4.87
N LEU A 49 4.40 0.67 -3.66
CA LEU A 49 3.24 -0.19 -3.42
C LEU A 49 1.92 0.56 -3.71
N ALA A 50 1.84 1.86 -3.39
CA ALA A 50 0.71 2.69 -3.76
C ALA A 50 0.56 2.80 -5.28
N LEU A 51 1.67 3.03 -6.00
CA LEU A 51 1.68 3.06 -7.46
C LEU A 51 1.31 1.70 -8.08
N ALA A 52 1.77 0.59 -7.49
CA ALA A 52 1.41 -0.75 -7.91
C ALA A 52 -0.09 -1.03 -7.72
N CYS A 53 -0.67 -0.63 -6.58
CA CYS A 53 -2.10 -0.73 -6.33
C CYS A 53 -2.93 0.13 -7.28
N LEU A 54 -2.50 1.36 -7.55
CA LEU A 54 -3.14 2.23 -8.56
C LEU A 54 -3.07 1.60 -9.96
N GLY A 55 -1.92 1.07 -10.36
CA GLY A 55 -1.74 0.36 -11.62
C GLY A 55 -2.63 -0.88 -11.74
N LEU A 56 -2.78 -1.66 -10.67
CA LEU A 56 -3.71 -2.79 -10.61
C LEU A 56 -5.16 -2.34 -10.78
N GLY A 57 -5.56 -1.25 -10.11
CA GLY A 57 -6.89 -0.66 -10.26
C GLY A 57 -7.16 -0.25 -11.72
N PHE A 58 -6.22 0.45 -12.35
CA PHE A 58 -6.36 0.87 -13.75
C PHE A 58 -6.38 -0.31 -14.73
N ALA A 59 -5.59 -1.35 -14.48
CA ALA A 59 -5.58 -2.55 -15.31
C ALA A 59 -6.92 -3.32 -15.21
N LEU A 60 -7.55 -3.34 -14.04
CA LEU A 60 -8.89 -3.92 -13.86
C LEU A 60 -9.97 -3.05 -14.50
N GLU A 61 -9.90 -1.73 -14.30
CA GLU A 61 -10.86 -0.76 -14.87
C GLU A 61 -10.86 -0.80 -16.41
N ALA A 62 -9.68 -0.84 -17.03
CA ALA A 62 -9.52 -0.98 -18.47
C ALA A 62 -10.09 -2.30 -19.04
N ARG A 63 -10.24 -3.35 -18.21
CA ARG A 63 -10.87 -4.62 -18.62
C ARG A 63 -12.39 -4.60 -18.48
N ILE A 64 -12.95 -3.70 -17.68
CA ILE A 64 -14.38 -3.64 -17.37
C ILE A 64 -15.11 -2.64 -18.29
N GLY A 65 -14.43 -1.57 -18.75
CA GLY A 65 -15.03 -0.62 -19.68
C GLY A 65 -14.15 0.58 -20.01
N GLN A 66 -14.78 1.63 -20.53
CA GLN A 66 -14.12 2.91 -20.82
C GLN A 66 -13.73 3.61 -19.50
N ARG A 67 -12.44 3.91 -19.36
CA ARG A 67 -11.92 4.64 -18.20
C ARG A 67 -12.30 6.11 -18.31
N GLN A 68 -13.09 6.58 -17.35
CA GLN A 68 -13.42 8.01 -17.26
C GLN A 68 -12.16 8.81 -16.88
N PRO A 69 -11.93 10.00 -17.46
CA PRO A 69 -10.83 10.86 -17.05
C PRO A 69 -10.93 11.18 -15.55
N GLN A 70 -9.95 10.68 -14.79
CA GLN A 70 -9.80 10.94 -13.36
C GLN A 70 -9.00 12.23 -13.18
N GLY A 71 -9.57 13.19 -12.45
CA GLY A 71 -8.90 14.43 -12.05
C GLY A 71 -7.80 14.19 -11.01
N TRP A 72 -7.04 15.23 -10.70
CA TRP A 72 -5.97 15.17 -9.68
C TRP A 72 -6.51 14.81 -8.28
N GLU A 73 -7.78 15.16 -8.01
CA GLU A 73 -8.51 14.88 -6.77
C GLU A 73 -8.61 13.38 -6.50
N PHE A 74 -8.80 12.58 -7.55
CA PHE A 74 -8.86 11.13 -7.43
C PHE A 74 -7.53 10.57 -6.89
N TYR A 75 -6.41 11.03 -7.44
CA TYR A 75 -5.08 10.59 -7.02
C TYR A 75 -4.76 11.07 -5.60
N ALA A 76 -5.15 12.29 -5.24
CA ALA A 76 -4.99 12.81 -3.88
C ALA A 76 -5.81 11.99 -2.86
N ALA A 77 -7.08 11.72 -3.16
CA ALA A 77 -7.94 10.90 -2.31
C ALA A 77 -7.42 9.46 -2.18
N ALA A 78 -6.98 8.85 -3.29
CA ALA A 78 -6.39 7.51 -3.29
C ALA A 78 -5.10 7.45 -2.46
N ALA A 79 -4.24 8.47 -2.54
CA ALA A 79 -3.04 8.57 -1.74
C ALA A 79 -3.36 8.69 -0.23
N CYS A 80 -4.29 9.58 0.13
CA CYS A 80 -4.75 9.71 1.52
C CYS A 80 -5.33 8.40 2.05
N LEU A 81 -6.20 7.74 1.28
CA LEU A 81 -6.78 6.44 1.64
C LEU A 81 -5.69 5.39 1.86
N PHE A 82 -4.73 5.27 0.94
CA PHE A 82 -3.65 4.28 1.04
C PHE A 82 -2.80 4.49 2.31
N VAL A 83 -2.48 5.75 2.63
CA VAL A 83 -1.75 6.10 3.86
C VAL A 83 -2.57 5.73 5.10
N THR A 84 -3.87 6.02 5.12
CA THR A 84 -4.76 5.63 6.23
C THR A 84 -4.82 4.11 6.40
N LEU A 85 -4.89 3.34 5.32
CA LEU A 85 -4.88 1.88 5.38
C LEU A 85 -3.58 1.29 5.93
N GLY A 86 -2.45 2.00 5.79
CA GLY A 86 -1.15 1.61 6.35
C GLY A 86 -0.97 1.94 7.84
N PHE A 87 -1.90 2.70 8.44
CA PHE A 87 -1.85 3.08 9.86
C PHE A 87 -1.72 1.89 10.85
N PRO A 88 -2.47 0.77 10.73
CA PRO A 88 -2.30 -0.35 11.66
C PRO A 88 -0.89 -0.95 11.65
N GLY A 89 -0.26 -1.09 10.48
CA GLY A 89 1.13 -1.52 10.35
C GLY A 89 2.12 -0.53 10.99
N PHE A 90 1.88 0.77 10.80
CA PHE A 90 2.66 1.82 11.46
C PHE A 90 2.58 1.71 12.98
N VAL A 91 1.37 1.61 13.55
CA VAL A 91 1.15 1.45 15.00
C VAL A 91 1.84 0.19 15.52
N TRP A 92 1.71 -0.93 14.81
CA TRP A 92 2.34 -2.18 15.21
C TRP A 92 3.88 -2.06 15.30
N ARG A 93 4.51 -1.44 14.30
CA ARG A 93 5.98 -1.37 14.21
C ARG A 93 6.58 -0.30 15.13
N TYR A 94 5.93 0.85 15.26
CA TYR A 94 6.47 2.02 15.95
C TYR A 94 5.95 2.17 17.38
N LEU A 95 4.67 1.89 17.66
CA LEU A 95 4.13 2.00 19.02
C LEU A 95 4.27 0.69 19.82
N ARG A 96 4.09 -0.48 19.19
CA ARG A 96 4.08 -1.76 19.93
C ARG A 96 5.46 -2.33 20.25
N ARG A 97 6.52 -1.92 19.55
CA ARG A 97 7.88 -2.46 19.74
C ARG A 97 8.71 -1.75 20.82
N GLY A 98 8.16 -0.73 21.47
CA GLY A 98 8.80 0.00 22.58
C GLY A 98 8.53 -0.54 23.98
N ARG A 99 7.88 -1.72 24.14
CA ARG A 99 7.45 -2.26 25.45
C ARG A 99 8.03 -3.63 25.83
N HIS A 100 9.04 -4.13 25.12
CA HIS A 100 9.71 -5.39 25.45
C HIS A 100 11.24 -5.26 25.38
N ALA A 101 11.75 -4.19 25.96
CA ALA A 101 13.18 -4.03 26.23
C ALA A 101 13.33 -3.50 27.67
N ASP A 102 12.80 -4.27 28.62
CA ASP A 102 13.19 -4.27 30.03
C ASP A 102 13.45 -5.73 30.41
#